data_AF-A0A711ACK8-F1
#
_entry.id   AF-A0A711ACK8-F1
#
_cell.length_a   1.000
_cell.length_b   1.000
_cell.length_c   1.000
_cell.angle_alpha   90.00
_cell.angle_beta   90.00
_cell.angle_gamma   90.00
#
_symmetry.space_group_name_H-M   'P 1'
#
loop_
_entity.id
_entity.type
_entity.pdbx_description
1 polymer ?
#
loop_
_entity_poly.entity_id
_entity_poly.type
_entity_poly.pdbx_seq_one_letter_code
_entity_poly.pdbx_strand_id
1 'polypeptide(L)'
;MHEHRQVISKTGSATVRVQPSLSINSNEYIIMTNADASNVKTSPELPTLERVYALLKDNYKPARFADRDGEIWGHEYSWNLAKSSLQDLEKYGKSYVSKHSDRMGDGFSFGPDLVIIR
;
A
#
# COMPACT_ATOMS: atom_id res chain seq x y z
N MET A 1 28.08 -7.95 -45.39
CA MET A 1 29.27 -7.10 -45.55
C MET A 1 28.81 -5.67 -45.66
N HIS A 2 29.38 -4.78 -44.82
CA HIS A 2 29.66 -3.34 -44.98
C HIS A 2 28.74 -2.48 -45.89
N GLU A 3 28.34 -1.24 -45.62
CA GLU A 3 28.44 -0.26 -44.52
C GLU A 3 27.80 1.03 -45.10
N HIS A 4 27.33 1.92 -44.22
CA HIS A 4 27.49 3.39 -44.29
C HIS A 4 26.63 4.26 -45.23
N ARG A 5 25.83 5.11 -44.56
CA ARG A 5 25.91 6.60 -44.54
C ARG A 5 25.09 7.05 -43.31
N GLN A 6 25.65 7.31 -42.12
CA GLN A 6 26.43 8.48 -41.71
C GLN A 6 25.88 9.81 -42.26
N VAL A 7 25.05 10.49 -41.46
CA VAL A 7 25.01 11.96 -41.43
C VAL A 7 25.32 12.37 -40.00
N ILE A 8 26.50 12.96 -39.87
CA ILE A 8 27.11 13.47 -38.65
C ILE A 8 26.90 14.97 -38.67
N SER A 9 26.33 15.53 -37.61
CA SER A 9 26.58 16.92 -37.25
C SER A 9 26.80 17.02 -35.75
N LYS A 10 28.11 17.07 -35.42
CA LYS A 10 28.76 17.68 -34.25
C LYS A 10 28.12 19.05 -33.93
N THR A 11 28.14 19.65 -32.73
CA THR A 11 28.95 19.50 -31.52
C THR A 11 28.28 20.37 -30.44
N GLY A 12 28.30 19.95 -29.18
CA GLY A 12 27.89 20.78 -28.05
C GLY A 12 28.17 20.09 -26.73
N SER A 13 29.39 20.24 -26.24
CA SER A 13 29.91 19.70 -24.98
C SER A 13 29.18 20.29 -23.76
N ALA A 14 28.66 19.44 -22.85
CA ALA A 14 28.49 19.78 -21.42
C ALA A 14 28.09 18.54 -20.59
N THR A 15 29.11 17.96 -19.95
CA THR A 15 29.16 17.47 -18.56
C THR A 15 27.93 16.79 -17.94
N VAL A 16 28.10 15.49 -17.68
CA VAL A 16 27.32 14.65 -16.77
C VAL A 16 27.16 15.36 -15.41
N ARG A 17 25.95 15.80 -15.08
CA ARG A 17 25.62 16.26 -13.73
C ARG A 17 25.14 15.08 -12.91
N VAL A 18 26.05 14.49 -12.15
CA VAL A 18 25.75 13.61 -11.02
C VAL A 18 24.83 14.38 -10.06
N GLN A 19 23.60 13.88 -9.85
CA GLN A 19 22.77 14.40 -8.78
C GLN A 19 23.37 13.96 -7.43
N PRO A 20 23.68 14.89 -6.51
CA PRO A 20 24.13 14.54 -5.18
C PRO A 20 22.96 13.99 -4.36
N SER A 21 23.24 12.89 -3.65
CA SER A 21 22.43 12.34 -2.59
C SER A 21 22.05 13.42 -1.57
N LEU A 22 20.75 13.57 -1.29
CA LEU A 22 20.31 14.42 -0.19
C LEU A 22 20.63 13.72 1.13
N SER A 23 21.51 14.33 1.92
CA SER A 23 21.75 13.94 3.31
C SER A 23 20.66 14.49 4.22
N ILE A 24 20.34 13.70 5.23
CA ILE A 24 19.30 13.85 6.25
C ILE A 24 19.68 14.97 7.25
N ASN A 25 18.68 15.73 7.74
CA ASN A 25 18.61 16.34 9.08
C ASN A 25 17.11 16.51 9.42
N SER A 26 16.45 15.59 10.13
CA SER A 26 16.38 15.46 11.60
C SER A 26 15.79 16.69 12.29
N ASN A 27 14.52 16.59 12.73
CA ASN A 27 13.96 17.20 13.94
C ASN A 27 12.77 16.35 14.42
N GLU A 28 13.10 15.43 15.34
CA GLU A 28 12.33 15.04 16.53
C GLU A 28 10.84 14.68 16.40
N TYR A 29 10.56 13.38 16.49
CA TYR A 29 9.71 12.87 17.58
C TYR A 29 10.40 11.63 18.17
N ILE A 30 11.21 11.85 19.20
CA ILE A 30 11.79 10.78 20.01
C ILE A 30 10.74 10.40 21.05
N ILE A 31 10.11 9.23 20.90
CA ILE A 31 9.63 8.46 22.05
C ILE A 31 10.60 7.28 22.17
N MET A 32 11.52 7.41 23.11
CA MET A 32 12.57 6.45 23.38
C MET A 32 12.01 5.26 24.18
N THR A 33 12.25 4.07 23.64
CA THR A 33 12.70 2.82 24.30
C THR A 33 11.79 2.15 25.33
N ASN A 34 11.39 0.91 25.01
CA ASN A 34 11.86 -0.24 25.76
C ASN A 34 12.52 -1.24 24.81
N ALA A 35 13.71 -1.68 25.21
CA ALA A 35 14.59 -2.57 24.48
C ALA A 35 14.15 -4.03 24.64
N ASP A 36 14.04 -4.74 23.52
CA ASP A 36 14.62 -6.08 23.38
C ASP A 36 14.99 -6.25 21.90
N ALA A 37 16.29 -6.19 21.62
CA ALA A 37 16.83 -6.45 20.31
C ALA A 37 16.86 -7.96 20.06
N SER A 38 15.68 -8.54 19.87
CA SER A 38 15.57 -9.80 19.16
C SER A 38 15.23 -9.45 17.72
N ASN A 39 16.19 -9.70 16.83
CA ASN A 39 15.97 -9.82 15.39
C ASN A 39 15.07 -11.03 15.13
N VAL A 40 13.84 -10.94 15.58
CA VAL A 40 12.75 -11.78 15.12
C VAL A 40 12.31 -11.09 13.84
N LYS A 41 12.34 -11.80 12.71
CA LYS A 41 11.39 -11.49 11.64
C LYS A 41 10.02 -11.74 12.25
N THR A 42 9.51 -10.79 13.02
CA THR A 42 8.19 -10.88 13.63
C THR A 42 7.26 -10.77 12.44
N SER A 43 6.74 -11.92 11.98
CA SER A 43 5.58 -11.91 11.11
C SER A 43 4.58 -10.94 11.74
N PRO A 44 4.10 -9.92 11.00
CA PRO A 44 3.23 -8.92 11.59
C PRO A 44 2.04 -9.63 12.21
N GLU A 45 1.78 -9.33 13.48
CA GLU A 45 0.62 -9.88 14.21
C GLU A 45 -0.66 -9.53 13.44
N LEU A 46 -1.65 -10.41 13.48
CA LEU A 46 -2.93 -10.15 12.81
C LEU A 46 -3.57 -8.89 13.37
N PRO A 47 -4.01 -7.94 12.51
CA PRO A 47 -4.67 -6.73 12.96
C PRO A 47 -6.05 -7.06 13.53
N THR A 48 -6.59 -6.17 14.37
CA THR A 48 -7.97 -6.34 14.86
C THR A 48 -8.98 -6.09 13.74
N LEU A 49 -10.19 -6.65 13.90
CA LEU A 49 -11.29 -6.46 12.95
C LEU A 49 -11.62 -4.98 12.73
N GLU A 50 -11.61 -4.16 13.79
CA GLU A 50 -11.90 -2.73 13.73
C GLU A 50 -10.83 -1.97 12.92
N ARG A 51 -9.56 -2.39 13.00
CA ARG A 51 -8.48 -1.81 12.23
C ARG A 51 -8.62 -2.12 10.74
N VAL A 52 -8.96 -3.36 10.40
CA VAL A 52 -9.27 -3.75 9.01
C VAL A 52 -10.49 -2.99 8.51
N TYR A 53 -11.55 -2.90 9.31
CA TYR A 53 -12.75 -2.13 8.96
C TYR A 53 -12.44 -0.66 8.69
N ALA A 54 -11.65 -0.01 9.54
CA ALA A 54 -11.26 1.39 9.37
C ALA A 54 -10.46 1.60 8.08
N LEU A 55 -9.49 0.72 7.79
CA LEU A 55 -8.71 0.75 6.55
C LEU A 55 -9.62 0.65 5.32
N LEU A 56 -10.54 -0.32 5.33
CA LEU A 56 -11.50 -0.51 4.24
C LEU A 56 -12.43 0.69 4.10
N LYS A 57 -12.98 1.22 5.19
CA LYS A 57 -13.87 2.39 5.18
C LYS A 57 -13.22 3.63 4.55
N ASP A 58 -11.93 3.84 4.81
CA ASP A 58 -11.19 4.98 4.29
C ASP A 58 -10.89 4.84 2.78
N ASN A 59 -10.67 3.61 2.29
CA ASN A 59 -10.19 3.35 0.93
C ASN A 59 -11.27 2.79 -0.03
N TYR A 60 -12.40 2.31 0.47
CA TYR A 60 -13.53 1.88 -0.36
C TYR A 60 -14.38 3.07 -0.85
N LYS A 61 -15.03 2.87 -2.00
CA LYS A 61 -16.20 3.66 -2.39
C LYS A 61 -17.35 3.42 -1.40
N PRO A 62 -17.95 4.46 -0.79
CA PRO A 62 -19.05 4.31 0.16
C PRO A 62 -20.21 3.44 -0.37
N ALA A 63 -20.62 3.65 -1.64
CA ALA A 63 -21.64 2.88 -2.35
C ALA A 63 -21.32 1.37 -2.54
N ARG A 64 -20.09 0.96 -2.24
CA ARG A 64 -19.61 -0.44 -2.28
C ARG A 64 -19.25 -0.97 -0.89
N PHE A 65 -19.44 -0.18 0.16
CA PHE A 65 -19.08 -0.51 1.54
C PHE A 65 -20.21 -0.12 2.50
N ALA A 66 -20.05 0.94 3.30
CA ALA A 66 -20.97 1.32 4.37
C ALA A 66 -22.40 1.64 3.89
N ASP A 67 -22.56 2.19 2.68
CA ASP A 67 -23.91 2.50 2.15
C ASP A 67 -24.70 1.25 1.74
N ARG A 68 -24.07 0.07 1.81
CA ARG A 68 -24.73 -1.21 1.55
C ARG A 68 -25.26 -1.86 2.81
N ASP A 69 -24.89 -1.37 3.99
CA ASP A 69 -25.45 -1.88 5.23
C ASP A 69 -26.97 -1.63 5.25
N GLY A 70 -27.74 -2.71 5.26
CA GLY A 70 -29.20 -2.64 5.20
C GLY A 70 -29.84 -3.90 4.63
N GLU A 71 -31.13 -3.83 4.36
CA GLU A 71 -31.96 -5.00 3.99
C GLU A 71 -31.45 -5.76 2.77
N ILE A 72 -30.91 -5.05 1.77
CA ILE A 72 -30.56 -5.65 0.47
C ILE A 72 -29.28 -6.48 0.54
N TRP A 73 -28.26 -6.00 1.26
CA TRP A 73 -26.93 -6.65 1.30
C TRP A 73 -26.60 -7.22 2.68
N GLY A 74 -27.48 -7.03 3.66
CA GLY A 74 -27.29 -7.39 5.06
C GLY A 74 -26.96 -6.16 5.91
N HIS A 75 -27.51 -6.11 7.13
CA HIS A 75 -27.31 -5.01 8.08
C HIS A 75 -25.84 -4.79 8.49
N GLU A 76 -25.00 -5.80 8.33
CA GLU A 76 -23.59 -5.78 8.70
C GLU A 76 -22.68 -6.12 7.50
N TYR A 77 -23.11 -5.78 6.29
CA TYR A 77 -22.36 -6.10 5.06
C TYR A 77 -20.91 -5.61 5.13
N SER A 78 -20.71 -4.35 5.50
CA SER A 78 -19.39 -3.72 5.60
C SER A 78 -18.49 -4.39 6.65
N TRP A 79 -19.07 -4.81 7.77
CA TRP A 79 -18.38 -5.57 8.82
C TRP A 79 -18.02 -6.99 8.37
N ASN A 80 -18.92 -7.65 7.65
CA ASN A 80 -18.64 -8.98 7.09
C ASN A 80 -17.55 -8.94 6.02
N LEU A 81 -17.46 -7.84 5.27
CA LEU A 81 -16.34 -7.63 4.36
C LEU A 81 -15.02 -7.47 5.11
N ALA A 82 -14.99 -6.72 6.21
CA ALA A 82 -13.82 -6.61 7.07
C ALA A 82 -13.42 -7.96 7.69
N LYS A 83 -14.40 -8.78 8.12
CA LYS A 83 -14.17 -10.15 8.62
C LYS A 83 -13.54 -11.03 7.53
N SER A 84 -14.06 -10.97 6.30
CA SER A 84 -13.51 -11.71 5.17
C SER A 84 -12.06 -11.29 4.88
N SER A 85 -11.76 -10.00 4.88
CA SER A 85 -10.39 -9.53 4.71
C SER A 85 -9.47 -9.98 5.83
N LEU A 86 -9.94 -10.00 7.09
CA LEU A 86 -9.16 -10.52 8.21
C LEU A 86 -8.86 -12.02 8.06
N GLN A 87 -9.83 -12.82 7.58
CA GLN A 87 -9.62 -14.23 7.25
C GLN A 87 -8.60 -14.42 6.12
N ASP A 88 -8.62 -13.56 5.10
CA ASP A 88 -7.60 -13.59 4.04
C ASP A 88 -6.20 -13.27 4.59
N LEU A 89 -6.10 -12.30 5.51
CA LEU A 89 -4.84 -11.99 6.17
C LEU A 89 -4.32 -13.16 7.00
N GLU A 90 -5.19 -13.84 7.76
CA GLU A 90 -4.83 -15.01 8.55
C GLU A 90 -4.36 -16.17 7.67
N LYS A 91 -5.06 -16.42 6.56
CA LYS A 91 -4.80 -17.57 5.70
C LYS A 91 -3.67 -17.36 4.69
N TYR A 92 -3.56 -16.16 4.14
CA TYR A 92 -2.70 -15.86 3.00
C TYR A 92 -1.65 -14.78 3.30
N GLY A 93 -1.73 -14.11 4.45
CA GLY A 93 -0.86 -12.97 4.78
C GLY A 93 -1.14 -11.73 3.93
N LYS A 94 -2.25 -11.71 3.17
CA LYS A 94 -2.57 -10.62 2.25
C LYS A 94 -4.06 -10.62 1.88
N SER A 95 -4.67 -9.45 1.83
CA SER A 95 -6.02 -9.24 1.30
C SER A 95 -6.01 -8.26 0.11
N TYR A 96 -7.03 -8.34 -0.73
CA TYR A 96 -7.13 -7.62 -1.99
C TYR A 96 -8.46 -6.88 -2.12
N VAL A 97 -8.40 -5.67 -2.69
CA VAL A 97 -9.54 -4.84 -3.03
C VAL A 97 -9.49 -4.52 -4.51
N SER A 98 -10.58 -4.83 -5.22
CA SER A 98 -10.66 -4.60 -6.66
C SER A 98 -10.72 -3.11 -7.03
N LYS A 99 -10.31 -2.77 -8.24
CA LYS A 99 -10.46 -1.42 -8.82
C LYS A 99 -11.90 -0.87 -8.80
N HIS A 100 -12.89 -1.75 -8.87
CA HIS A 100 -14.30 -1.34 -8.86
C HIS A 100 -14.77 -0.91 -7.47
N SER A 101 -14.16 -1.48 -6.44
CA SER A 101 -14.41 -1.23 -5.03
C SER A 101 -13.60 -0.06 -4.47
N ASP A 102 -12.33 0.02 -4.87
CA ASP A 102 -11.40 1.06 -4.43
C ASP A 102 -11.88 2.45 -4.83
N ARG A 103 -11.71 3.41 -3.91
CA ARG A 103 -12.07 4.83 -4.09
C ARG A 103 -11.23 5.48 -5.18
N MET A 104 -9.95 5.13 -5.32
CA MET A 104 -9.05 5.70 -6.34
C MET A 104 -9.27 5.05 -7.71
N GLY A 105 -9.73 3.80 -7.74
CA GLY A 105 -10.04 3.09 -8.98
C GLY A 105 -8.89 2.26 -9.54
N ASP A 106 -7.81 2.12 -8.78
CA ASP A 106 -6.64 1.31 -9.15
C ASP A 106 -6.76 -0.11 -8.57
N GLY A 107 -7.50 -0.24 -7.46
CA GLY A 107 -7.45 -1.43 -6.63
C GLY A 107 -6.21 -1.41 -5.74
N PHE A 108 -6.20 -2.23 -4.71
CA PHE A 108 -5.06 -2.30 -3.82
C PHE A 108 -5.00 -3.63 -3.09
N SER A 109 -3.87 -3.87 -2.44
CA SER A 109 -3.70 -4.98 -1.53
C SER A 109 -3.00 -4.53 -0.25
N PHE A 110 -3.15 -5.29 0.82
CA PHE A 110 -2.53 -4.98 2.11
C PHE A 110 -2.24 -6.26 2.89
N GLY A 111 -1.19 -6.20 3.72
CA GLY A 111 -0.81 -7.25 4.65
C GLY A 111 -1.34 -7.00 6.07
N PRO A 112 -0.94 -7.83 7.06
CA PRO A 112 -1.32 -7.65 8.46
C PRO A 112 -0.79 -6.35 9.08
N ASP A 113 0.25 -5.76 8.48
CA ASP A 113 0.79 -4.43 8.80
C ASP A 113 -0.10 -3.26 8.32
N LEU A 114 -1.19 -3.55 7.61
CA LEU A 114 -2.16 -2.59 7.07
C LEU A 114 -1.57 -1.56 6.10
N VAL A 115 -0.38 -1.86 5.54
CA VAL A 115 0.24 -1.03 4.52
C VAL A 115 -0.41 -1.32 3.17
N ILE A 116 -0.89 -0.27 2.50
CA ILE A 116 -1.53 -0.36 1.19
C ILE A 116 -0.48 -0.38 0.08
N ILE A 117 -0.61 -1.33 -0.85
CA ILE A 117 0.18 -1.46 -2.07
C ILE A 117 -0.77 -1.38 -3.27
N ARG A 118 -0.51 -0.43 -4.19
CA ARG A 118 -1.27 -0.16 -5.42
C ARG A 118 -0.42 -0.44 -6.65
#